data_AF-A0A954RUG2-F1
#
_entry.id   AF-A0A954RUG2-F1
#
_cell.length_a   1.000
_cell.length_b   1.000
_cell.length_c   1.000
_cell.angle_alpha   90.00
_cell.angle_beta   90.00
_cell.angle_gamma   90.00
#
_symmetry.space_group_name_H-M   'P 1'
#
loop_
_entity.id
_entity.type
_entity.pdbx_description
1 polymer ?
#
loop_
_entity_poly.entity_id
_entity_poly.type
_entity_poly.pdbx_seq_one_letter_code
_entity_poly.pdbx_strand_id
1 'polypeptide(L)'
;FRAMRKLAATDERIAARLELFQHGVTEEFYDYERDPDALHNLINDPEYQDEIERHRALMRKVMEESHDPVLEPFLRRDEPAVVSAYVDRVQAEADARGGQRAKGKQGPKKKQNAKKRNAKKQGEQARS
;
A
#
# COMPACT_ATOMS: atom_id res chain seq x y z
N PHE A 1 -0.29 -19.71 -4.33
CA PHE A 1 0.86 -19.32 -5.18
C PHE A 1 1.69 -20.47 -5.76
N ARG A 2 2.31 -21.37 -4.97
CA ARG A 2 3.18 -22.42 -5.53
C ARG A 2 2.49 -23.36 -6.53
N ALA A 3 1.25 -23.77 -6.25
CA ALA A 3 0.46 -24.61 -7.15
C ALA A 3 0.08 -23.88 -8.45
N MET A 4 -0.45 -22.65 -8.35
CA MET A 4 -0.74 -21.80 -9.52
C MET A 4 0.50 -21.57 -10.39
N ARG A 5 1.69 -21.33 -9.81
CA ARG A 5 2.94 -21.20 -10.58
C ARG A 5 3.33 -22.45 -11.37
N LYS A 6 3.03 -23.65 -10.84
CA LYS A 6 3.29 -24.90 -11.56
C LYS A 6 2.29 -25.11 -12.68
N LEU A 7 1.01 -24.85 -12.40
CA LEU A 7 -0.08 -25.03 -13.36
C LEU A 7 -0.07 -23.97 -14.47
N ALA A 8 0.39 -22.75 -14.18
CA ALA A 8 0.55 -21.68 -15.17
C ALA A 8 1.51 -22.06 -16.31
N ALA A 9 2.41 -23.03 -16.11
CA ALA A 9 3.28 -23.51 -17.18
C ALA A 9 2.53 -24.31 -18.26
N THR A 10 1.31 -24.77 -17.97
CA THR A 10 0.53 -25.66 -18.84
C THR A 10 -0.92 -25.24 -19.04
N ASP A 11 -1.46 -24.34 -18.21
CA ASP A 11 -2.81 -23.79 -18.32
C ASP A 11 -2.72 -22.26 -18.44
N GLU A 12 -3.03 -21.76 -19.64
CA GLU A 12 -2.98 -20.33 -19.98
C GLU A 12 -3.94 -19.49 -19.12
N ARG A 13 -5.07 -20.04 -18.67
CA ARG A 13 -6.01 -19.31 -17.80
C ARG A 13 -5.43 -19.13 -16.41
N ILE A 14 -4.75 -20.16 -15.89
CA ILE A 14 -4.03 -20.06 -14.62
C ILE A 14 -2.84 -19.10 -14.76
N ALA A 15 -2.18 -19.07 -15.93
CA ALA A 15 -1.10 -18.12 -16.21
C ALA A 15 -1.59 -16.66 -16.20
N ALA A 16 -2.67 -16.36 -16.93
CA ALA A 16 -3.29 -15.04 -16.96
C ALA A 16 -3.77 -14.59 -15.56
N ARG A 17 -4.38 -15.51 -14.79
CA ARG A 17 -4.80 -15.21 -13.41
C ARG A 17 -3.59 -14.93 -12.49
N LEU A 18 -2.49 -15.65 -12.69
CA LEU A 18 -1.26 -15.45 -11.93
C LEU A 18 -0.58 -14.12 -12.32
N GLU A 19 -0.66 -13.70 -13.58
CA GLU A 19 -0.19 -12.40 -14.04
C GLU A 19 -1.00 -11.25 -13.42
N LEU A 20 -2.34 -11.37 -13.45
CA LEU A 20 -3.23 -10.44 -12.77
C LEU A 20 -2.90 -10.31 -11.28
N PHE A 21 -2.63 -11.40 -10.56
CA PHE A 21 -2.26 -11.31 -9.14
C PHE A 21 -0.85 -10.75 -8.89
N GLN A 22 0.04 -10.79 -9.87
CA GLN A 22 1.40 -10.25 -9.72
C GLN A 22 1.47 -8.75 -10.03
N HIS A 23 0.74 -8.30 -11.04
CA HIS A 23 0.83 -6.93 -11.56
C HIS A 23 -0.42 -6.11 -11.32
N GLY A 24 -1.57 -6.76 -11.15
CA GLY A 24 -2.87 -6.11 -11.04
C GLY A 24 -3.29 -5.45 -12.35
N VAL A 25 -4.45 -4.81 -12.30
CA VAL A 25 -4.91 -3.82 -13.28
C VAL A 25 -5.44 -2.62 -12.51
N THR A 26 -5.59 -1.48 -13.18
CA THR A 26 -6.07 -0.25 -12.55
C THR A 26 -7.49 -0.39 -12.02
N GLU A 27 -8.37 -1.03 -12.79
CA GLU A 27 -9.78 -1.24 -12.45
C GLU A 27 -10.22 -2.66 -12.82
N GLU A 28 -11.13 -3.21 -12.01
CA GLU A 28 -11.74 -4.52 -12.21
C GLU A 28 -13.26 -4.40 -12.11
N PHE A 29 -13.98 -5.06 -13.01
CA PHE A 29 -15.45 -5.11 -13.00
C PHE A 29 -15.90 -6.56 -13.11
N TYR A 30 -16.73 -7.01 -12.17
CA TYR A 30 -17.18 -8.40 -12.08
C TYR A 30 -18.69 -8.47 -11.97
N ASP A 31 -19.25 -9.51 -12.57
CA ASP A 31 -20.64 -9.90 -12.36
C ASP A 31 -20.67 -11.06 -11.36
N TYR A 32 -21.00 -10.78 -10.10
CA TYR A 32 -21.06 -11.81 -9.07
C TYR A 32 -22.28 -12.73 -9.16
N GLU A 33 -23.32 -12.37 -9.93
CA GLU A 33 -24.47 -13.25 -10.14
C GLU A 33 -24.12 -14.39 -11.09
N ARG A 34 -23.33 -14.09 -12.15
CA ARG A 34 -22.89 -15.07 -13.15
C ARG A 34 -21.52 -15.67 -12.86
N ASP A 35 -20.66 -14.93 -12.17
CA ASP A 35 -19.29 -15.32 -11.83
C ASP A 35 -19.01 -15.04 -10.34
N PRO A 36 -19.53 -15.90 -9.43
CA PRO A 36 -19.39 -15.71 -7.99
C PRO A 36 -17.94 -15.74 -7.50
N ASP A 37 -17.05 -16.38 -8.27
CA ASP A 37 -15.63 -16.51 -7.96
C ASP A 37 -14.77 -15.37 -8.54
N ALA A 38 -15.39 -14.39 -9.22
CA ALA A 38 -14.73 -13.24 -9.85
C ALA A 38 -13.51 -13.65 -10.69
N LEU A 39 -13.71 -14.64 -11.56
CA LEU A 39 -12.70 -15.19 -12.46
C LEU A 39 -12.57 -14.39 -13.75
N HIS A 40 -13.61 -13.67 -14.15
CA HIS A 40 -13.75 -12.98 -15.43
C HIS A 40 -13.88 -11.47 -15.24
N ASN A 41 -12.77 -10.74 -15.40
CA ASN A 41 -12.79 -9.28 -15.35
C ASN A 41 -13.40 -8.71 -16.65
N LEU A 42 -14.54 -8.04 -16.52
CA LEU A 42 -15.36 -7.46 -17.58
C LEU A 42 -15.04 -5.98 -17.85
N ILE A 43 -13.99 -5.41 -17.24
CA ILE A 43 -13.68 -3.96 -17.33
C ILE A 43 -13.52 -3.45 -18.78
N ASN A 44 -13.05 -4.30 -19.70
CA ASN A 44 -12.85 -3.97 -21.11
C ASN A 44 -13.95 -4.52 -22.04
N ASP A 45 -14.98 -5.16 -21.48
CA ASP A 45 -16.06 -5.73 -22.27
C ASP A 45 -16.97 -4.59 -22.77
N PRO A 46 -17.16 -4.44 -24.10
CA PRO A 46 -17.95 -3.36 -24.67
C PRO A 46 -19.42 -3.40 -24.23
N GLU A 47 -19.97 -4.57 -23.87
CA GLU A 47 -21.35 -4.72 -23.43
C GLU A 47 -21.61 -4.08 -22.06
N TYR A 48 -20.59 -3.96 -21.21
CA TYR A 48 -20.72 -3.47 -19.83
C TYR A 48 -20.24 -2.04 -19.64
N GLN A 49 -19.85 -1.33 -20.71
CA GLN A 49 -19.25 0.01 -20.56
C GLN A 49 -20.24 1.03 -19.96
N ASP A 50 -21.53 0.91 -20.28
CA ASP A 50 -22.57 1.78 -19.71
C ASP A 50 -22.73 1.55 -18.19
N GLU A 51 -22.73 0.29 -17.75
CA GLU A 51 -22.71 -0.09 -16.34
C GLU A 51 -21.45 0.44 -15.65
N ILE A 52 -20.29 0.22 -16.24
CA ILE A 52 -19.00 0.64 -15.69
C ILE A 52 -18.98 2.16 -15.49
N GLU A 53 -19.40 2.94 -16.49
CA GLU A 53 -19.47 4.41 -16.37
C GLU A 53 -20.45 4.86 -15.29
N ARG A 54 -21.59 4.19 -15.15
CA ARG A 54 -22.53 4.45 -14.05
C ARG A 54 -21.88 4.19 -12.70
N HIS A 55 -21.17 3.07 -12.53
CA HIS A 55 -20.46 2.75 -11.29
C HIS A 55 -19.33 3.73 -10.99
N ARG A 56 -18.55 4.14 -12.00
CA ARG A 56 -17.53 5.20 -11.87
C ARG A 56 -18.14 6.52 -11.42
N ALA A 57 -19.29 6.91 -11.96
CA ALA A 57 -19.99 8.13 -11.55
C ALA A 57 -20.49 8.06 -10.10
N LEU A 58 -21.01 6.90 -9.66
CA LEU A 58 -21.40 6.70 -8.26
C LEU A 58 -20.21 6.79 -7.32
N MET A 59 -19.07 6.15 -7.68
CA MET A 59 -17.85 6.21 -6.88
C MET A 59 -17.31 7.65 -6.78
N ARG A 60 -17.26 8.36 -7.90
CA ARG A 60 -16.86 9.78 -7.95
C ARG A 60 -17.68 10.62 -6.98
N LYS A 61 -19.01 10.47 -7.01
CA LYS A 61 -19.92 11.20 -6.11
C LYS A 61 -19.59 10.96 -4.64
N VAL A 62 -19.36 9.69 -4.26
CA VAL A 62 -18.99 9.34 -2.88
C VAL A 62 -17.64 9.97 -2.48
N MET A 63 -16.66 9.98 -3.39
CA MET A 63 -15.35 10.59 -3.15
C MET A 63 -15.42 12.12 -3.04
N GLU A 64 -16.28 12.77 -3.83
CA GLU A 64 -16.55 14.21 -3.73
C GLU A 64 -17.21 14.56 -2.39
N GLU A 65 -18.24 13.82 -2.00
CA GLU A 65 -18.95 14.04 -0.73
C GLU A 65 -18.02 13.84 0.49
N SER A 66 -17.14 12.84 0.45
CA SER A 66 -16.19 12.55 1.52
C SER A 66 -14.93 13.42 1.50
N HIS A 67 -14.76 14.27 0.48
CA HIS A 67 -13.54 15.03 0.23
C HIS A 67 -12.30 14.12 0.18
N ASP A 68 -12.42 13.00 -0.54
CA ASP A 68 -11.37 11.98 -0.62
C ASP A 68 -10.09 12.56 -1.26
N PRO A 69 -8.92 12.46 -0.60
CA PRO A 69 -7.65 12.93 -1.17
C PRO A 69 -7.22 12.19 -2.44
N VAL A 70 -7.82 11.03 -2.75
CA VAL A 70 -7.57 10.21 -3.94
C VAL A 70 -8.46 10.62 -5.12
N LEU A 71 -9.36 11.61 -4.98
CA LEU A 71 -10.26 12.01 -6.05
C LEU A 71 -9.53 12.45 -7.35
N GLU A 72 -8.46 13.24 -7.24
CA GLU A 72 -7.68 13.68 -8.41
C GLU A 72 -7.04 12.51 -9.18
N PRO A 73 -6.27 11.60 -8.53
CA PRO A 73 -5.70 10.46 -9.24
C PRO A 73 -6.79 9.49 -9.73
N PHE A 74 -7.96 9.42 -9.08
CA PHE A 74 -9.09 8.65 -9.59
C PHE A 74 -9.64 9.23 -10.91
N LEU A 75 -9.85 10.55 -10.99
CA LEU A 75 -10.32 11.19 -12.22
C LEU A 75 -9.35 11.00 -13.40
N ARG A 76 -8.05 10.89 -13.09
CA ARG A 76 -6.96 10.72 -14.06
C ARG A 76 -6.31 9.34 -14.00
N ARG A 77 -7.10 8.32 -13.65
CA ARG A 77 -6.66 6.91 -13.52
C ARG A 77 -6.03 6.35 -14.81
N ASP A 78 -6.40 6.89 -15.96
CA ASP A 78 -5.86 6.52 -17.28
C ASP A 78 -4.48 7.15 -17.55
N GLU A 79 -3.96 7.96 -16.62
CA GLU A 79 -2.64 8.57 -16.66
C GLU A 79 -1.73 7.97 -15.55
N PRO A 80 -0.97 6.89 -15.84
CA PRO A 80 -0.16 6.19 -14.82
C PRO A 80 0.81 7.09 -14.06
N ALA A 81 1.32 8.14 -14.71
CA ALA A 81 2.23 9.10 -14.08
C ALA A 81 1.57 9.87 -12.93
N VAL A 82 0.28 10.22 -13.06
CA VAL A 82 -0.48 10.96 -12.04
C VAL A 82 -0.71 10.07 -10.83
N VAL A 83 -1.17 8.84 -11.09
CA VAL A 83 -1.41 7.83 -10.05
C VAL A 83 -0.10 7.51 -9.30
N SER A 84 0.99 7.26 -10.02
CA SER A 84 2.29 6.97 -9.41
C SER A 84 2.79 8.14 -8.56
N ALA A 85 2.73 9.37 -9.09
CA ALA A 85 3.18 10.55 -8.35
C ALA A 85 2.42 10.76 -7.04
N TYR A 86 1.10 10.49 -7.04
CA TYR A 86 0.29 10.53 -5.82
C TYR A 86 0.75 9.48 -4.80
N VAL A 87 0.90 8.22 -5.24
CA VAL A 87 1.33 7.11 -4.37
C VAL A 87 2.72 7.36 -3.79
N ASP A 88 3.67 7.81 -4.62
CA ASP A 88 5.05 8.12 -4.19
C ASP A 88 5.06 9.22 -3.13
N ARG A 89 4.24 10.26 -3.29
CA ARG A 89 4.07 11.32 -2.29
C ARG A 89 3.52 10.77 -0.97
N VAL A 90 2.44 9.99 -1.03
CA VAL A 90 1.83 9.39 0.19
C VAL A 90 2.80 8.45 0.90
N GLN A 91 3.58 7.69 0.14
CA GLN A 91 4.62 6.80 0.68
C GLN A 91 5.74 7.59 1.35
N ALA A 92 6.26 8.65 0.70
CA ALA A 92 7.29 9.51 1.27
C ALA A 92 6.82 10.19 2.58
N GLU A 93 5.56 10.65 2.62
CA GLU A 93 4.95 11.19 3.84
C GLU A 93 4.87 10.12 4.95
N ALA A 94 4.46 8.90 4.61
CA ALA A 94 4.38 7.79 5.56
C ALA A 94 5.76 7.42 6.12
N ASP A 95 6.78 7.35 5.27
CA ASP A 95 8.16 7.05 5.65
C ASP A 95 8.75 8.15 6.53
N ALA A 96 8.47 9.43 6.21
CA ALA A 96 8.86 10.56 7.05
C ALA A 96 8.21 10.48 8.45
N ARG A 97 6.92 10.12 8.53
CA ARG A 97 6.24 9.89 9.83
C ARG A 97 6.88 8.72 10.59
N GLY A 98 7.22 7.62 9.91
CA GLY A 98 7.90 6.47 10.50
C GLY A 98 9.28 6.81 11.06
N GLY A 99 10.08 7.55 10.29
CA GLY A 99 11.42 8.01 10.69
C GLY A 99 11.40 8.98 11.88
N GLN A 100 10.39 9.86 11.96
CA GLN A 100 10.18 10.74 13.11
C GLN A 100 9.82 9.95 14.38
N ARG A 101 8.97 8.92 14.27
CA ARG A 101 8.63 8.03 15.40
C ARG A 101 9.84 7.23 15.89
N ALA A 102 10.73 6.81 14.99
CA ALA A 102 11.99 6.16 15.35
C ALA A 102 12.96 7.11 16.09
N LYS A 103 13.06 8.37 15.65
CA LYS A 103 13.87 9.41 16.32
C LYS A 103 13.28 9.82 17.68
N GLY A 104 11.96 9.89 17.83
CA GLY A 104 11.29 10.21 19.10
C GLY A 104 11.43 9.13 20.18
N LYS A 105 11.59 7.85 19.81
CA LYS A 105 11.92 6.76 20.76
C LYS A 105 13.36 6.83 21.28
N GLN A 106 14.23 7.62 20.66
CA GLN A 106 15.62 7.84 21.07
C GLN A 106 15.78 9.14 21.88
N GLY A 107 14.88 9.40 22.84
CA GLY A 107 15.07 10.39 23.91
C GLY A 107 16.09 9.93 24.97
N PRO A 108 16.69 10.83 25.78
CA PRO A 108 18.08 10.71 26.22
C PRO A 108 18.29 9.74 27.39
N LYS A 109 18.45 8.44 27.13
CA LYS A 109 18.93 7.45 28.11
C LYS A 109 20.46 7.49 28.35
N LYS A 110 21.12 8.65 28.20
CA LYS A 110 22.60 8.74 28.27
C LYS A 110 23.13 9.87 29.16
N LYS A 111 22.51 10.14 30.33
CA LYS A 111 23.12 11.03 31.35
C LYS A 111 23.04 10.58 32.82
N GLN A 112 22.57 9.37 33.14
CA GLN A 112 22.59 8.89 34.53
C GLN A 112 23.77 7.94 34.87
N ASN A 113 24.39 7.27 33.89
CA ASN A 113 25.46 6.30 34.17
C ASN A 113 26.88 6.88 34.24
N ALA A 114 27.09 8.16 33.93
CA ALA A 114 28.40 8.80 34.07
C ALA A 114 28.72 9.20 35.52
N LYS A 115 27.70 9.56 36.33
CA LYS A 115 27.91 10.00 37.72
C LYS A 115 28.20 8.84 38.70
N LYS A 116 27.68 7.63 38.42
CA LYS A 116 27.94 6.43 39.24
C LYS A 116 29.32 5.79 39.01
N ARG A 117 29.97 6.02 37.87
CA ARG A 117 31.32 5.45 37.61
C ARG A 117 32.46 6.23 38.28
N ASN A 118 32.31 7.55 38.49
CA ASN A 118 33.35 8.35 39.16
C ASN A 118 33.34 8.24 40.69
N ALA A 119 32.20 7.94 41.32
CA ALA A 119 32.16 7.72 42.77
C ALA A 119 32.81 6.39 43.20
N LYS A 120 32.85 5.39 42.30
CA LYS A 120 33.43 4.07 42.61
C LYS A 120 34.97 4.04 42.49
N LYS A 121 35.56 4.89 41.64
CA LYS A 121 37.02 4.96 41.48
C LYS A 121 37.76 5.70 42.60
N GLN A 122 37.11 6.57 43.35
CA GLN A 122 37.76 7.31 44.46
C GLN A 122 37.70 6.57 45.82
N GLY A 123 36.84 5.56 45.97
CA GLY A 123 36.77 4.75 47.19
C GLY A 123 37.77 3.58 47.25
N GLU A 124 38.35 3.19 46.11
CA GLU A 124 39.24 2.02 46.01
C GLU A 124 40.73 2.38 46.11
N GLN A 125 41.08 3.66 46.03
CA GLN A 125 42.46 4.17 46.23
C GLN A 125 42.76 4.63 47.66
N ALA A 126 41.80 4.52 48.59
CA ALA A 126 41.99 4.87 50.01
C ALA A 126 42.12 3.64 50.93
N ARG A 127 42.30 2.44 50.36
CA ARG A 127 42.46 1.17 51.11
C ARG A 127 43.67 0.34 50.68
N SER A 128 44.70 0.97 50.14
CA SER A 128 46.03 0.38 50.01
C SER A 128 47.07 1.25 50.69
#